data_AF-A0A7S3AJ56-F1
#
_entry.id   AF-A0A7S3AJ56-F1
#
_cell.length_a   1.000
_cell.length_b   1.000
_cell.length_c   1.000
_cell.angle_alpha   90.00
_cell.angle_beta   90.00
_cell.angle_gamma   90.00
#
_symmetry.space_group_name_H-M   'P 1'
#
loop_
_entity.id
_entity.type
_entity.pdbx_description
1 polymer ?
#
loop_
_entity_poly.entity_id
_entity_poly.type
_entity_poly.pdbx_seq_one_letter_code
_entity_poly.pdbx_strand_id
1 'polypeptide(L)'
;GGARIALVNQHHADQIDLTLSPLQFMQEKFPGDGSYDHEQALRSHLHSCGVTSEMQTVPSSALSGGQRSRVALAAVSYTEPHILVLDEPTNNLDLESVASLADCIEKFAGGV
;
A
#
# COMPACT_ATOMS: atom_id res chain seq x y z
N GLY A 1 -13.92 16.41 13.40
CA GLY A 1 -13.07 16.03 14.54
C GLY A 1 -11.86 15.28 14.00
N GLY A 2 -10.66 15.72 14.39
CA GLY A 2 -9.40 14.98 14.28
C GLY A 2 -8.86 14.68 12.88
N ALA A 3 -8.16 15.63 12.25
CA ALA A 3 -7.29 15.32 11.12
C ALA A 3 -6.11 14.46 11.61
N ARG A 4 -5.91 13.28 11.02
CA ARG A 4 -4.76 12.40 11.27
C ARG A 4 -3.88 12.42 10.01
N ILE A 5 -2.64 12.88 10.18
CA ILE A 5 -1.68 13.14 9.10
C ILE A 5 -0.84 11.88 8.88
N ALA A 6 -0.80 11.35 7.66
CA ALA A 6 0.17 10.35 7.25
C ALA A 6 1.29 11.07 6.48
N LEU A 7 2.44 11.28 7.14
CA LEU A 7 3.67 11.65 6.42
C LEU A 7 4.18 10.41 5.69
N VAL A 8 4.63 10.55 4.44
CA VAL A 8 5.37 9.49 3.73
C VAL A 8 6.81 9.97 3.50
N ASN A 9 7.60 9.94 4.57
CA ASN A 9 9.04 10.18 4.57
C ASN A 9 9.81 8.93 4.13
N GLN A 10 11.05 9.11 3.65
CA GLN A 10 11.97 8.08 3.11
C GLN A 10 12.23 6.87 4.04
N HIS A 11 11.77 6.91 5.30
CA HIS A 11 11.84 5.83 6.27
C HIS A 11 10.60 4.91 6.31
N HIS A 12 9.51 5.18 5.57
CA HIS A 12 8.32 4.32 5.61
C HIS A 12 8.47 2.99 4.87
N ALA A 13 9.46 2.89 3.98
CA ALA A 13 9.84 1.62 3.37
C ALA A 13 10.32 0.57 4.41
N ASP A 14 10.71 1.01 5.62
CA ASP A 14 11.15 0.15 6.72
C ASP A 14 10.00 -0.43 7.57
N GLN A 15 8.73 -0.10 7.29
CA GLN A 15 7.59 -0.62 8.07
C GLN A 15 7.00 -1.93 7.55
N ILE A 16 7.57 -2.50 6.48
CA ILE A 16 7.10 -3.78 5.93
C ILE A 16 7.93 -4.88 6.57
N ASP A 17 7.28 -5.83 7.23
CA ASP A 17 7.95 -7.03 7.72
C ASP A 17 8.44 -7.85 6.50
N LEU A 18 9.77 -7.93 6.34
CA LEU A 18 10.41 -8.60 5.21
C LEU A 18 10.24 -10.12 5.24
N THR A 19 9.82 -10.69 6.38
CA THR A 19 9.56 -12.12 6.55
C THR A 19 8.16 -12.50 6.05
N LEU A 20 7.21 -11.56 6.05
CA LEU A 20 5.84 -11.77 5.62
C LEU A 20 5.69 -11.53 4.12
N SER A 21 4.74 -12.23 3.50
CA SER A 21 4.26 -11.85 2.18
C SER A 21 3.43 -10.56 2.27
N PRO A 22 3.29 -9.77 1.19
CA PRO A 22 2.46 -8.57 1.19
C PRO A 22 1.02 -8.82 1.64
N LEU A 23 0.44 -9.97 1.28
CA LEU A 23 -0.90 -10.32 1.72
C LEU A 23 -0.94 -10.60 3.23
N GLN A 24 0.02 -11.37 3.76
CA GLN A 24 0.09 -11.66 5.19
C GLN A 24 0.31 -10.38 6.00
N PHE A 25 1.20 -9.51 5.53
CA PHE A 25 1.41 -8.19 6.12
C PHE A 25 0.11 -7.37 6.18
N MET A 26 -0.66 -7.36 5.09
CA MET A 26 -1.97 -6.68 5.06
C MET A 26 -3.01 -7.34 5.97
N GLN A 27 -3.04 -8.68 6.06
CA GLN A 27 -3.95 -9.41 6.94
C GLN A 27 -3.64 -9.17 8.42
N GLU A 28 -2.36 -9.09 8.80
CA GLU A 28 -1.95 -8.75 10.17
C GLU A 28 -2.25 -7.29 10.52
N LYS A 29 -2.01 -6.37 9.58
CA LYS A 29 -2.25 -4.94 9.77
C LYS A 29 -3.74 -4.57 9.76
N PHE A 30 -4.53 -5.31 8.98
CA PHE A 30 -5.97 -5.12 8.80
C PHE A 30 -6.70 -6.43 9.08
N PRO A 31 -6.77 -6.87 10.36
CA PRO A 31 -7.48 -8.08 10.72
C PRO A 31 -8.97 -7.89 10.40
N GLY A 32 -9.49 -8.78 9.56
CA GLY A 32 -10.92 -8.83 9.23
C GLY A 32 -11.66 -9.87 10.07
N ASP A 33 -12.80 -10.30 9.55
CA ASP A 33 -13.63 -11.38 10.12
C ASP A 33 -13.11 -12.79 9.80
N GLY A 34 -11.95 -12.88 9.11
CA GLY A 34 -11.38 -14.14 8.63
C GLY A 34 -12.12 -14.74 7.43
N SER A 35 -13.06 -14.01 6.83
CA SER A 35 -13.78 -14.45 5.64
C SER A 35 -12.90 -14.44 4.39
N TYR A 36 -13.29 -15.26 3.42
CA TYR A 36 -12.72 -15.23 2.08
C TYR A 36 -12.91 -13.87 1.39
N ASP A 37 -14.05 -13.21 1.65
CA ASP A 37 -14.38 -11.91 1.06
C ASP A 37 -13.42 -10.81 1.56
N HIS A 38 -13.07 -10.81 2.84
CA HIS A 38 -12.07 -9.89 3.39
C HIS A 38 -10.69 -10.10 2.77
N GLU A 39 -10.23 -11.35 2.68
CA GLU A 39 -8.95 -11.65 2.01
C GLU A 39 -8.98 -11.20 0.55
N GLN A 40 -10.08 -11.44 -0.16
CA GLN A 40 -10.23 -11.04 -1.56
C GLN A 40 -10.22 -9.52 -1.73
N ALA A 41 -10.76 -8.77 -0.78
CA ALA A 41 -10.68 -7.31 -0.75
C ALA A 41 -9.22 -6.83 -0.62
N LEU A 42 -8.45 -7.41 0.31
CA LEU A 42 -7.03 -7.09 0.48
C LEU A 42 -6.20 -7.41 -0.77
N ARG A 43 -6.45 -8.58 -1.39
CA ARG A 43 -5.79 -8.98 -2.65
C ARG A 43 -6.10 -8.03 -3.79
N SER A 44 -7.36 -7.61 -3.90
CA SER A 44 -7.82 -6.68 -4.93
C SER A 44 -7.19 -5.30 -4.75
N HIS A 45 -7.07 -4.83 -3.50
CA HIS A 45 -6.40 -3.57 -3.17
C HIS A 45 -4.90 -3.59 -3.44
N LEU A 46 -4.21 -4.68 -3.07
CA LEU A 46 -2.80 -4.87 -3.43
C LEU A 46 -2.61 -4.85 -4.95
N HIS A 47 -3.51 -5.51 -5.69
CA HIS A 47 -3.46 -5.52 -7.14
C HIS A 47 -3.68 -4.13 -7.76
N SER A 48 -4.61 -3.33 -7.21
CA SER A 48 -4.86 -1.95 -7.68
C SER A 48 -3.65 -1.03 -7.46
N CYS A 49 -2.81 -1.33 -6.48
CA CYS A 49 -1.55 -0.64 -6.20
C CYS A 49 -0.35 -1.18 -7.02
N GLY A 50 -0.58 -2.08 -7.98
CA GLY A 50 0.47 -2.67 -8.82
C GLY A 50 1.27 -3.80 -8.15
N VAL A 51 0.73 -4.43 -7.10
CA VAL A 51 1.30 -5.63 -6.47
C VAL A 51 0.59 -6.86 -7.05
N THR A 52 1.23 -7.54 -8.00
CA THR A 52 0.65 -8.69 -8.70
C THR A 52 0.42 -9.87 -7.76
N SER A 53 -0.46 -10.81 -8.14
CA SER A 53 -0.79 -11.98 -7.31
C SER A 53 0.43 -12.82 -6.91
N GLU A 54 1.44 -12.89 -7.78
CA GLU A 54 2.72 -13.56 -7.51
C GLU A 54 3.53 -12.83 -6.43
N MET A 55 3.56 -11.50 -6.47
CA MET A 55 4.23 -10.68 -5.46
C MET A 55 3.54 -10.80 -4.10
N GLN A 56 2.22 -10.99 -4.07
CA GLN A 56 1.42 -11.08 -2.84
C GLN A 56 1.72 -12.33 -1.99
N THR A 57 2.28 -13.38 -2.60
CA THR A 57 2.49 -14.69 -1.96
C THR A 57 3.94 -14.97 -1.62
N VAL A 58 4.90 -14.19 -2.15
CA VAL A 58 6.32 -14.32 -1.81
C VAL A 58 6.69 -13.42 -0.63
N PRO A 59 7.71 -13.79 0.17
CA PRO A 59 8.20 -12.93 1.24
C PRO A 59 8.64 -11.55 0.72
N SER A 60 8.37 -10.50 1.47
CA SER A 60 8.68 -9.12 1.08
C SER A 60 10.19 -8.87 0.93
N SER A 61 11.04 -9.70 1.54
CA SER A 61 12.49 -9.75 1.30
C SER A 61 12.88 -10.10 -0.14
N ALA A 62 12.04 -10.84 -0.87
CA ALA A 62 12.28 -11.20 -2.28
C ALA A 62 11.86 -10.10 -3.27
N LEU A 63 11.15 -9.08 -2.79
CA LEU A 63 10.67 -7.96 -3.62
C LEU A 63 11.77 -6.91 -3.80
N SER A 64 11.79 -6.24 -4.94
CA SER A 64 12.65 -5.08 -5.18
C SER A 64 12.24 -3.89 -4.30
N GLY A 65 13.11 -2.88 -4.15
CA GLY A 65 12.78 -1.67 -3.37
C GLY A 65 11.52 -0.95 -3.87
N GLY A 66 11.32 -0.89 -5.19
CA GLY A 66 10.11 -0.31 -5.78
C GLY A 66 8.85 -1.15 -5.54
N GLN A 67 8.96 -2.48 -5.59
CA GLN A 67 7.86 -3.38 -5.25
C GLN A 67 7.47 -3.28 -3.77
N ARG A 68 8.45 -3.24 -2.87
CA ARG A 68 8.20 -2.98 -1.44
C ARG A 68 7.53 -1.62 -1.25
N SER A 69 7.98 -0.58 -1.94
CA SER A 69 7.33 0.74 -1.88
C SER A 69 5.85 0.69 -2.27
N ARG A 70 5.47 -0.09 -3.29
CA ARG A 70 4.06 -0.32 -3.66
C ARG A 70 3.26 -1.06 -2.59
N VAL A 71 3.88 -1.99 -1.86
CA VAL A 71 3.22 -2.68 -0.73
C VAL A 71 2.99 -1.73 0.45
N ALA A 72 3.98 -0.92 0.81
CA ALA A 72 3.82 0.13 1.82
C ALA A 72 2.72 1.12 1.42
N LEU A 73 2.69 1.50 0.15
CA LEU A 73 1.69 2.37 -0.42
C LEU A 73 0.27 1.79 -0.28
N ALA A 74 0.10 0.52 -0.64
CA ALA A 74 -1.17 -0.19 -0.50
C ALA A 74 -1.66 -0.21 0.95
N ALA A 75 -0.74 -0.43 1.90
CA ALA A 75 -1.10 -0.42 3.31
C ALA A 75 -1.51 0.98 3.82
N VAL A 76 -0.90 2.04 3.32
CA VAL A 76 -1.28 3.41 3.68
C VAL A 76 -2.62 3.79 3.03
N SER A 77 -2.81 3.48 1.74
CA SER A 77 -4.04 3.82 1.02
C SER A 77 -5.25 3.02 1.51
N TYR A 78 -5.07 1.82 2.05
CA TYR A 78 -6.15 1.01 2.62
C TYR A 78 -6.76 1.64 3.89
N THR A 79 -6.06 2.58 4.55
CA THR A 79 -6.54 3.24 5.78
C THR A 79 -7.34 4.53 5.60
N GLU A 80 -7.71 4.90 4.37
CA GLU A 80 -8.42 6.17 4.07
C GLU A 80 -7.81 7.42 4.75
N PRO A 81 -6.52 7.74 4.55
CA PRO A 81 -5.99 9.01 5.04
C PRO A 81 -6.68 10.17 4.30
N HIS A 82 -7.33 11.06 5.04
CA HIS A 82 -8.08 12.19 4.46
C HIS A 82 -7.17 13.27 3.83
N ILE A 83 -5.86 13.25 4.09
CA ILE A 83 -4.86 14.12 3.47
C ILE A 83 -3.55 13.33 3.31
N LEU A 84 -3.06 13.23 2.07
CA LEU A 84 -1.75 12.70 1.72
C LEU A 84 -0.81 13.89 1.50
N VAL A 85 0.18 14.11 2.39
CA VAL A 85 1.19 15.17 2.22
C VAL A 85 2.48 14.53 1.68
N LEU A 86 2.72 14.74 0.38
CA LEU A 86 3.96 14.42 -0.31
C LEU A 86 4.91 15.60 -0.12
N ASP A 87 5.91 15.49 0.74
CA ASP A 87 6.93 16.53 0.90
C ASP A 87 8.23 16.14 0.15
N GLU A 88 8.73 17.08 -0.65
CA GLU A 88 9.93 17.05 -1.53
C GLU A 88 9.95 16.05 -2.72
N PRO A 89 9.70 16.51 -3.98
CA PRO A 89 9.51 15.62 -5.14
C PRO A 89 10.80 15.14 -5.84
N THR A 90 11.99 15.30 -5.28
CA THR A 90 13.21 15.33 -6.13
C THR A 90 14.28 14.27 -5.86
N ASN A 91 13.94 13.11 -5.28
CA ASN A 91 14.90 11.99 -5.32
C ASN A 91 14.23 10.60 -5.27
N ASN A 92 14.11 9.98 -6.46
CA ASN A 92 13.86 8.55 -6.69
C ASN A 92 12.44 7.98 -6.55
N LEU A 93 11.38 8.78 -6.62
CA LEU A 93 10.06 8.26 -6.98
C LEU A 93 9.87 8.40 -8.49
N ASP A 94 9.99 7.28 -9.20
CA ASP A 94 9.64 7.17 -10.62
C ASP A 94 8.25 7.81 -10.82
N LEU A 95 8.14 8.79 -11.72
CA LEU A 95 6.91 9.55 -11.97
C LEU A 95 5.68 8.63 -12.19
N GLU A 96 5.92 7.43 -12.72
CA GLU A 96 4.93 6.35 -12.87
C GLU A 96 4.32 5.88 -11.54
N SER A 97 5.12 5.81 -10.46
CA SER A 97 4.67 5.36 -9.14
C SER A 97 3.79 6.41 -8.46
N VAL A 98 4.08 7.70 -8.69
CA VAL A 98 3.26 8.80 -8.19
C VAL A 98 1.93 8.89 -8.95
N ALA A 99 1.95 8.72 -10.27
CA ALA A 99 0.72 8.64 -11.07
C ALA A 99 -0.15 7.44 -10.65
N SER A 100 0.46 6.27 -10.44
CA SER A 100 -0.23 5.08 -9.95
C SER A 100 -0.82 5.27 -8.55
N LEU A 101 -0.15 6.04 -7.68
CA LEU A 101 -0.64 6.40 -6.35
C LEU A 101 -1.86 7.32 -6.44
N ALA A 102 -1.79 8.37 -7.26
CA ALA A 102 -2.90 9.29 -7.47
C ALA A 102 -4.13 8.54 -8.01
N ASP A 103 -3.94 7.67 -9.01
CA ASP A 103 -5.00 6.84 -9.58
C ASP A 103 -5.62 5.88 -8.55
N CYS A 104 -4.81 5.33 -7.64
CA CYS A 104 -5.30 4.45 -6.58
C CYS A 104 -6.17 5.20 -5.56
N ILE A 105 -5.74 6.40 -5.16
CA ILE A 105 -6.48 7.26 -4.22
C ILE A 105 -7.79 7.75 -4.86
N GLU A 106 -7.76 8.17 -6.13
CA GLU A 106 -8.98 8.57 -6.86
C GLU A 106 -9.98 7.42 -7.00
N LYS A 107 -9.50 6.19 -7.29
CA LYS A 107 -10.38 5.00 -7.38
C LYS A 107 -10.93 4.58 -6.02
N PHE A 108 -10.21 4.81 -4.93
CA PHE A 108 -10.68 4.48 -3.59
C PHE A 108 -11.77 5.47 -3.11
N ALA A 109 -11.62 6.77 -3.42
CA ALA A 109 -12.63 7.79 -3.10
C ALA A 109 -13.86 7.78 -4.05
N GLY A 110 -13.76 7.09 -5.18
CA GLY A 110 -14.76 7.06 -6.25
C GLY A 110 -15.62 5.79 -6.28
N GLY A 111 -16.18 5.37 -5.15
CA GLY A 111 -17.31 4.44 -5.11
C GLY A 111 -18.61 5.22 -4.86
N VAL A 112 -19.34 5.58 -5.91
CA VAL A 112 -20.74 6.03 -5.81
C VAL A 112 -21.67 4.86 -5.50
#